data_AF-A0A453A7D0-F1
#
_entry.id   AF-A0A453A7D0-F1
#
_cell.length_a   1.000
_cell.length_b   1.000
_cell.length_c   1.000
_cell.angle_alpha   90.00
_cell.angle_beta   90.00
_cell.angle_gamma   90.00
#
_symmetry.space_group_name_H-M   'P 1'
#
loop_
_entity.id
_entity.type
_entity.pdbx_description
1 polymer ?
#
loop_
_entity_poly.entity_id
_entity_poly.type
_entity_poly.pdbx_seq_one_letter_code
_entity_poly.pdbx_strand_id
1 'polypeptide(L)'
;MQQDNSEDLGEVESILHDIIGVNQSSVAARRVIVEVSDCIVKRGGRLAGAGIAGILQKMENDSKGLILGRRTVVAMDGGLYENYPQYRSYMVEAMAELLGPRDMEHIVVEHTKDGSGIGAALLAAANSKYAAA
;
A
#
# COMPACT_ATOMS: atom_id res chain seq x y z
N MET A 1 13.21 5.07 -9.92
CA MET A 1 12.50 5.05 -11.23
C MET A 1 11.35 6.06 -11.26
N GLN A 2 10.21 5.83 -10.58
CA GLN A 2 9.04 6.73 -10.67
C GLN A 2 9.17 8.08 -9.93
N GLN A 3 10.23 8.25 -9.12
CA GLN A 3 10.51 9.52 -8.43
C GLN A 3 11.35 10.49 -9.27
N ASP A 4 11.94 9.98 -10.35
CA ASP A 4 12.69 10.80 -11.30
C ASP A 4 11.70 11.53 -12.22
N ASN A 5 11.55 12.83 -11.97
CA ASN A 5 10.68 13.72 -12.75
C ASN A 5 11.47 14.66 -13.66
N SER A 6 12.77 14.41 -13.86
CA SER A 6 13.58 15.23 -14.77
C SER A 6 13.23 14.93 -16.24
N GLU A 7 13.41 15.92 -17.12
CA GLU A 7 13.11 15.74 -18.55
C GLU A 7 14.01 14.68 -19.20
N ASP A 8 15.24 14.54 -18.70
CA ASP A 8 16.25 13.61 -19.19
C ASP A 8 16.22 12.24 -18.49
N LEU A 9 15.50 12.09 -17.37
CA LEU A 9 15.48 10.89 -16.53
C LEU A 9 16.89 10.43 -16.11
N GLY A 10 17.70 11.37 -15.59
CA GLY A 10 19.11 11.14 -15.26
C GLY A 10 19.33 10.17 -14.10
N GLU A 11 18.40 10.07 -13.15
CA GLU A 11 18.47 9.09 -12.07
C GLU A 11 18.19 7.68 -12.61
N VAL A 12 17.23 7.56 -13.53
CA VAL A 12 16.96 6.30 -14.25
C VAL A 12 18.19 5.89 -15.06
N GLU A 13 18.85 6.83 -15.75
CA GLU A 13 20.10 6.56 -16.47
C GLU A 13 21.20 6.04 -15.53
N SER A 14 21.39 6.70 -14.38
CA SER A 14 22.38 6.30 -13.38
C SER A 14 22.12 4.90 -12.85
N ILE A 15 20.87 4.57 -12.53
CA ILE A 15 20.48 3.22 -12.10
C ILE A 15 20.78 2.18 -13.19
N LEU A 16 20.46 2.48 -14.46
CA LEU A 16 20.72 1.59 -15.58
C LEU A 16 22.22 1.36 -15.81
N HIS A 17 23.03 2.40 -15.64
CA HIS A 17 24.48 2.30 -15.73
C HIS A 17 25.05 1.49 -14.55
N ASP A 18 24.76 1.92 -13.32
CA ASP A 18 25.45 1.45 -12.12
C ASP A 18 25.00 0.04 -11.69
N ILE A 19 23.73 -0.30 -11.89
CA ILE A 19 23.15 -1.57 -11.41
C ILE A 19 23.01 -2.58 -12.55
N ILE A 20 22.60 -2.12 -13.74
CA ILE A 20 22.29 -3.01 -14.87
C ILE A 20 23.47 -3.10 -15.86
N GLY A 21 24.42 -2.15 -15.84
CA GLY A 21 25.58 -2.12 -16.74
C GLY A 21 25.25 -1.59 -18.15
N VAL A 22 24.17 -0.82 -18.30
CA VAL A 22 23.79 -0.20 -19.57
C VAL A 22 24.48 1.16 -19.69
N ASN A 23 25.56 1.20 -20.48
CA ASN A 23 26.44 2.38 -20.56
C ASN A 23 25.81 3.61 -21.23
N GLN A 24 24.85 3.41 -22.13
CA GLN A 24 24.12 4.49 -22.80
C GLN A 24 22.66 4.06 -22.98
N SER A 25 21.74 4.93 -22.60
CA SER A 25 20.31 4.74 -22.85
C SER A 25 19.76 5.98 -23.56
N SER A 26 18.77 5.80 -24.43
CA SER A 26 18.04 6.93 -24.98
C SER A 26 16.97 7.39 -24.00
N VAL A 27 16.63 8.68 -23.99
CA VAL A 27 15.52 9.21 -23.18
C VAL A 27 14.21 8.44 -23.46
N ALA A 28 13.96 8.06 -24.72
CA ALA A 28 12.80 7.25 -25.08
C ALA A 28 12.80 5.87 -24.38
N ALA A 29 13.94 5.18 -24.32
CA ALA A 29 14.04 3.91 -23.60
C ALA A 29 13.83 4.08 -22.09
N ARG A 30 14.39 5.14 -21.51
CA ARG A 30 14.20 5.47 -20.09
C ARG A 30 12.73 5.73 -19.74
N ARG A 31 12.00 6.43 -20.60
CA ARG A 31 10.54 6.65 -20.43
C ARG A 31 9.76 5.34 -20.39
N VAL A 32 10.05 4.41 -21.32
CA VAL A 32 9.42 3.07 -21.31
C VAL A 32 9.71 2.33 -20.01
N ILE A 33 10.93 2.42 -19.47
CA ILE A 33 11.30 1.76 -18.22
C ILE A 33 10.52 2.35 -17.03
N VAL A 34 10.33 3.67 -17.00
CA VAL A 34 9.50 4.33 -15.99
C VAL A 34 8.04 3.86 -16.10
N GLU A 35 7.48 3.83 -17.32
CA GLU A 35 6.11 3.38 -17.56
C GLU A 35 5.87 1.92 -17.14
N VAL A 36 6.81 1.02 -17.45
CA VAL A 36 6.73 -0.38 -17.05
C VAL A 36 6.82 -0.51 -15.53
N SER A 37 7.74 0.22 -14.90
CA SER A 37 7.88 0.26 -13.43
C SER A 37 6.57 0.74 -12.78
N ASP A 38 5.96 1.77 -13.35
CA ASP A 38 4.67 2.29 -12.90
C ASP A 38 3.54 1.27 -13.01
N CYS A 39 3.44 0.59 -14.16
CA CYS A 39 2.48 -0.48 -14.36
C CYS A 39 2.60 -1.60 -13.30
N ILE A 40 3.83 -1.99 -12.95
CA ILE A 40 4.09 -3.00 -11.92
C ILE A 40 3.62 -2.52 -10.54
N VAL A 41 3.99 -1.31 -10.15
CA VAL A 41 3.60 -0.72 -8.85
C VAL A 41 2.10 -0.53 -8.77
N LYS A 42 1.47 -0.01 -9.84
CA LYS A 42 0.02 0.16 -9.95
C LYS A 42 -0.71 -1.16 -9.81
N ARG A 43 -0.28 -2.21 -10.51
CA ARG A 43 -0.86 -3.55 -10.35
C ARG A 43 -0.75 -4.03 -8.91
N GLY A 44 0.41 -3.88 -8.29
CA GLY A 44 0.64 -4.29 -6.89
C GLY A 44 -0.26 -3.55 -5.91
N GLY A 45 -0.33 -2.22 -6.00
CA GLY A 45 -1.17 -1.40 -5.13
C GLY A 45 -2.65 -1.73 -5.29
N ARG A 46 -3.12 -1.83 -6.54
CA ARG A 46 -4.53 -2.12 -6.82
C ARG A 46 -4.98 -3.49 -6.32
N LEU A 47 -4.14 -4.53 -6.48
CA LEU A 47 -4.45 -5.88 -5.97
C LEU A 47 -4.50 -5.91 -4.43
N ALA A 48 -3.59 -5.19 -3.76
CA ALA A 48 -3.62 -5.06 -2.30
C ALA A 48 -4.90 -4.32 -1.84
N GLY A 49 -5.24 -3.22 -2.50
CA GLY A 49 -6.46 -2.45 -2.22
C GLY A 49 -7.73 -3.28 -2.41
N ALA A 50 -7.79 -4.13 -3.44
CA ALA A 50 -8.89 -5.05 -3.66
C ALA A 50 -9.02 -6.10 -2.55
N GLY A 51 -7.90 -6.62 -2.04
CA GLY A 51 -7.89 -7.53 -0.89
C GLY A 51 -8.48 -6.89 0.37
N ILE A 52 -8.05 -5.65 0.68
CA ILE A 52 -8.57 -4.89 1.82
C ILE A 52 -10.07 -4.63 1.64
N ALA A 53 -10.49 -4.14 0.47
CA ALA A 53 -11.90 -3.89 0.18
C ALA A 53 -12.77 -5.15 0.31
N GLY A 54 -12.25 -6.32 -0.09
CA GLY A 54 -12.94 -7.59 0.06
C GLY A 54 -13.16 -7.99 1.52
N ILE A 55 -12.14 -7.81 2.38
CA ILE A 55 -12.25 -8.08 3.82
C ILE A 55 -13.29 -7.16 4.46
N LEU A 56 -13.22 -5.86 4.18
CA LEU A 56 -14.15 -4.87 4.72
C LEU A 56 -15.60 -5.16 4.31
N GLN A 57 -15.85 -5.46 3.03
CA GLN A 57 -17.17 -5.86 2.56
C GLN A 57 -17.65 -7.16 3.20
N LYS A 58 -16.77 -8.15 3.38
CA LYS A 58 -17.13 -9.40 4.06
C LYS A 58 -17.56 -9.14 5.50
N MET A 59 -16.79 -8.34 6.24
CA MET A 59 -17.10 -7.98 7.63
C MET A 59 -18.43 -7.24 7.76
N GLU A 60 -18.69 -6.29 6.86
CA GLU A 60 -19.98 -5.58 6.81
C GLU A 60 -21.15 -6.52 6.48
N ASN A 61 -20.95 -7.46 5.55
CA ASN A 61 -21.97 -8.44 5.18
C ASN A 61 -22.29 -9.41 6.33
N ASP A 62 -21.27 -9.82 7.09
CA ASP A 62 -21.44 -10.69 8.26
C ASP A 62 -22.06 -9.95 9.45
N SER A 63 -21.85 -8.64 9.55
CA SER A 63 -22.29 -7.80 10.66
C SER A 63 -22.58 -6.38 10.19
N LYS A 64 -23.83 -6.13 9.78
CA LYS A 64 -24.25 -4.81 9.28
C LYS A 64 -23.97 -3.70 10.28
N GLY A 65 -23.41 -2.59 9.80
CA GLY A 65 -23.04 -1.42 10.58
C GLY A 65 -21.72 -1.56 11.35
N LEU A 66 -20.93 -2.62 11.07
CA LEU A 66 -19.62 -2.81 11.67
C LEU A 66 -18.57 -1.90 11.02
N ILE A 67 -18.59 -1.80 9.69
CA ILE A 67 -17.67 -0.98 8.90
C ILE A 67 -18.35 0.30 8.45
N LEU A 68 -19.55 0.19 7.89
CA LEU A 68 -20.29 1.34 7.35
C LEU A 68 -21.00 2.10 8.47
N GLY A 69 -20.76 3.42 8.55
CA GLY A 69 -21.32 4.29 9.59
C GLY A 69 -20.46 4.42 10.85
N ARG A 70 -19.28 3.80 10.90
CA ARG A 70 -18.29 3.97 11.98
C ARG A 70 -16.91 4.21 11.41
N ARG A 71 -16.11 5.04 12.09
CA ARG A 71 -14.71 5.23 11.70
C ARG A 71 -13.96 3.90 11.82
N THR A 72 -13.53 3.38 10.68
CA THR A 72 -12.75 2.16 10.53
C THR A 72 -11.31 2.54 10.15
N VAL A 73 -10.34 1.94 10.85
CA VAL A 73 -8.92 2.15 10.56
C VAL A 73 -8.31 0.86 10.05
N VAL A 74 -7.72 0.91 8.86
CA VAL A 74 -6.86 -0.15 8.33
C VAL A 74 -5.42 0.19 8.72
N ALA A 75 -4.92 -0.50 9.73
CA ALA A 75 -3.53 -0.40 10.15
C ALA A 75 -2.62 -1.10 9.13
N MET A 76 -1.70 -0.35 8.53
CA MET A 76 -0.74 -0.84 7.53
C MET A 76 0.68 -0.72 8.06
N ASP A 77 1.44 -1.79 7.91
CA ASP A 77 2.87 -1.85 8.17
C ASP A 77 3.58 -2.32 6.88
N GLY A 78 4.86 -1.99 6.74
CA GLY A 78 5.72 -2.45 5.66
C GLY A 78 6.38 -1.32 4.89
N GLY A 79 7.67 -1.51 4.60
CA GLY A 79 8.51 -0.50 3.96
C GLY A 79 8.02 -0.03 2.58
N LEU A 80 7.27 -0.86 1.84
CA LEU A 80 6.67 -0.45 0.57
C LEU A 80 5.54 0.58 0.77
N TYR A 81 4.67 0.36 1.76
CA TYR A 81 3.60 1.31 2.09
C TYR A 81 4.17 2.60 2.71
N GLU A 82 5.22 2.47 3.53
CA GLU A 82 5.90 3.61 4.17
C GLU A 82 6.64 4.48 3.17
N ASN A 83 7.48 3.88 2.31
CA ASN A 83 8.46 4.62 1.50
C ASN A 83 8.02 4.85 0.04
N TYR A 84 6.86 4.33 -0.39
CA TYR A 84 6.41 4.41 -1.78
C TYR A 84 5.02 5.09 -1.91
N PRO A 85 4.97 6.43 -2.00
CA PRO A 85 3.71 7.19 -2.05
C PRO A 85 2.77 6.79 -3.20
N GLN A 86 3.31 6.50 -4.39
CA GLN A 86 2.52 6.08 -5.55
C GLN A 86 1.80 4.75 -5.28
N TYR A 87 2.48 3.80 -4.63
CA TYR A 87 1.88 2.52 -4.26
C TYR A 87 0.69 2.72 -3.32
N ARG A 88 0.86 3.59 -2.31
CA ARG A 88 -0.22 3.97 -1.39
C ARG A 88 -1.40 4.59 -2.12
N SER A 89 -1.15 5.50 -3.07
CA SER A 89 -2.21 6.12 -3.88
C SER A 89 -3.00 5.06 -4.66
N TYR A 90 -2.31 4.19 -5.41
CA TYR A 90 -2.97 3.16 -6.20
C TYR A 90 -3.76 2.15 -5.36
N MET A 91 -3.30 1.87 -4.14
CA MET A 91 -4.02 1.03 -3.20
C MET A 91 -5.31 1.69 -2.71
N VAL A 92 -5.24 2.95 -2.28
CA VAL A 92 -6.41 3.70 -1.80
C VAL A 92 -7.40 3.98 -2.94
N GLU A 93 -6.92 4.28 -4.14
CA GLU A 93 -7.74 4.44 -5.34
C GLU A 93 -8.54 3.16 -5.65
N ALA A 94 -7.89 1.99 -5.62
CA ALA A 94 -8.59 0.72 -5.83
C ALA A 94 -9.64 0.45 -4.74
N MET A 95 -9.35 0.77 -3.48
CA MET A 95 -10.35 0.69 -2.41
C MET A 95 -11.54 1.60 -2.69
N ALA A 96 -11.30 2.84 -3.11
CA ALA A 96 -12.35 3.81 -3.42
C ALA A 96 -13.21 3.41 -4.61
N GLU A 97 -12.61 2.84 -5.66
CA GLU A 97 -13.35 2.30 -6.80
C GLU A 97 -14.26 1.13 -6.42
N LEU A 98 -13.83 0.27 -5.50
CA LEU A 98 -14.55 -0.96 -5.14
C LEU A 98 -15.60 -0.74 -4.05
N LEU A 99 -15.34 0.13 -3.08
CA LEU A 99 -16.25 0.42 -1.96
C LEU A 99 -17.19 1.59 -2.28
N GLY A 100 -16.77 2.49 -3.17
CA GLY A 100 -17.49 3.71 -3.48
C GLY A 100 -17.23 4.84 -2.46
N PRO A 101 -17.58 6.08 -2.83
CA PRO A 101 -17.19 7.28 -2.07
C PRO A 101 -17.82 7.33 -0.67
N ARG A 102 -19.08 6.89 -0.53
CA ARG A 102 -19.79 6.91 0.77
C ARG A 102 -19.12 6.01 1.80
N ASP A 103 -18.71 4.82 1.41
CA ASP A 103 -18.12 3.85 2.31
C ASP A 103 -16.68 4.26 2.68
N MET A 104 -15.95 4.86 1.72
CA MET A 104 -14.62 5.41 1.95
C MET A 104 -14.57 6.57 2.93
N GLU A 105 -15.65 7.36 3.11
CA GLU A 105 -15.69 8.44 4.12
C GLU A 105 -15.47 7.91 5.55
N HIS A 106 -15.75 6.63 5.77
CA HIS A 106 -15.61 5.98 7.06
C HIS A 106 -14.27 5.25 7.24
N ILE A 107 -13.47 5.10 6.19
CA ILE A 107 -12.28 4.25 6.19
C ILE A 107 -11.02 5.12 6.08
N VAL A 108 -10.09 4.93 7.02
CA VAL A 108 -8.77 5.55 6.97
C VAL A 108 -7.70 4.47 6.98
N VAL A 109 -6.74 4.58 6.08
CA VAL A 109 -5.58 3.68 6.05
C VAL A 109 -4.41 4.40 6.71
N GLU A 110 -3.93 3.86 7.82
CA GLU A 110 -2.90 4.50 8.65
C GLU A 110 -1.64 3.65 8.72
N HIS A 111 -0.49 4.32 8.66
CA HIS A 111 0.79 3.64 8.87
C HIS A 111 0.99 3.35 10.36
N THR A 112 1.28 2.10 10.71
CA THR A 112 1.57 1.68 12.07
C THR A 112 2.99 1.16 12.18
N LYS A 113 3.73 1.62 13.18
CA LYS A 113 5.09 1.13 13.47
C LYS A 113 5.03 0.01 14.49
N ASP A 114 5.87 -1.01 14.29
CA ASP A 114 6.12 -2.09 15.24
C ASP A 114 4.86 -2.93 15.59
N GLY A 115 4.13 -3.35 14.55
CA GLY A 115 2.99 -4.26 14.74
C GLY A 115 3.41 -5.62 15.33
N SER A 116 4.63 -6.07 15.04
CA SER A 116 5.16 -7.35 15.53
C SER A 116 5.55 -7.31 17.01
N GLY A 117 6.22 -6.25 17.49
CA GLY A 117 6.61 -6.11 18.89
C GLY A 117 5.44 -5.79 19.80
N ILE A 118 4.75 -4.68 19.53
CA ILE A 118 3.61 -4.21 20.34
C ILE A 118 2.47 -5.23 20.30
N GLY A 119 2.16 -5.78 19.12
CA GLY A 119 1.12 -6.78 18.95
C GLY A 119 1.40 -8.06 19.73
N ALA A 120 2.64 -8.56 19.71
CA ALA A 120 3.02 -9.74 20.47
C ALA A 120 2.93 -9.51 21.99
N ALA A 121 3.37 -8.35 22.47
CA ALA A 121 3.28 -8.00 23.89
C ALA A 121 1.82 -7.90 24.37
N LEU A 122 0.95 -7.26 23.58
CA LEU A 122 -0.48 -7.16 23.87
C LEU A 122 -1.15 -8.54 23.91
N LEU A 123 -0.83 -9.41 22.94
CA LEU A 123 -1.36 -10.77 22.90
C LEU A 123 -0.92 -11.59 24.11
N ALA A 124 0.36 -11.51 24.50
CA ALA A 124 0.88 -12.19 25.67
C ALA A 124 0.20 -11.71 26.97
N ALA A 125 0.02 -10.39 27.12
CA ALA A 125 -0.64 -9.80 28.28
C ALA A 125 -2.14 -10.14 28.35
N ALA A 126 -2.83 -10.21 27.21
CA ALA A 126 -4.20 -10.69 27.15
C ALA A 126 -4.28 -12.17 27.59
N ASN A 127 -3.41 -13.02 27.04
CA ASN A 127 -3.37 -14.44 27.39
C ASN A 127 -3.04 -14.69 28.87
N SER A 128 -2.12 -13.92 29.47
CA SER A 128 -1.76 -14.08 30.88
C SER A 128 -2.93 -13.79 31.83
N LYS A 129 -3.89 -12.94 31.42
CA LYS A 129 -5.11 -12.68 32.21
C LYS A 129 -6.09 -13.85 32.16
N TYR A 130 -6.17 -14.57 31.04
CA TYR A 130 -7.06 -15.73 30.89
C TYR A 130 -6.45 -17.04 31.40
N ALA A 131 -5.11 -17.18 31.36
CA ALA A 131 -4.42 -18.34 31.93
C ALA A 131 -4.42 -18.37 33.47
N ALA A 132 -4.76 -17.25 34.11
CA ALA A 132 -4.86 -17.10 35.56
C ALA A 132 -6.31 -17.22 36.09
N ALA A 133 -7.29 -17.48 35.22
CA ALA A 133 -8.69 -17.72 35.54
C ALA A 133 -9.04 -19.20 35.33
#